data_AF-A0A4Q9HCJ7-F1
#
_entry.id   AF-A0A4Q9HCJ7-F1
#
_cell.length_a   1.000
_cell.length_b   1.000
_cell.length_c   1.000
_cell.angle_alpha   90.00
_cell.angle_beta   90.00
_cell.angle_gamma   90.00
#
_symmetry.space_group_name_H-M   'P 1'
#
loop_
_entity.id
_entity.type
_entity.pdbx_description
1 polymer ?
#
loop_
_entity_poly.entity_id
_entity_poly.type
_entity_poly.pdbx_seq_one_letter_code
_entity_poly.pdbx_strand_id
1 'polypeptide(L)' 'MVFKIAETQVKKGTGLTIEGRLQTNIYDGTDGKKRYAIEIVVSDVIIREREKQEAF' A
#
# COMPACT_ATOMS: atom_id res chain seq x y z
N MET A 1 -3.02 5.46 13.68
CA MET A 1 -2.91 6.81 13.08
C MET A 1 -2.77 6.73 11.56
N VAL A 2 -1.84 5.92 11.02
CA VAL A 2 -1.56 5.77 9.57
C VAL A 2 -2.79 5.39 8.73
N PHE A 3 -3.64 4.49 9.22
CA PHE A 3 -4.87 4.05 8.53
C PHE A 3 -5.80 5.23 8.13
N LYS A 4 -5.96 6.21 9.02
CA LYS A 4 -6.89 7.35 8.81
C LYS A 4 -6.36 8.33 7.75
N ILE A 5 -5.04 8.40 7.58
CA ILE A 5 -4.38 9.22 6.55
C ILE A 5 -4.57 8.56 5.19
N ALA A 6 -4.41 7.23 5.10
CA ALA A 6 -4.61 6.49 3.87
C ALA A 6 -6.05 6.65 3.35
N GLU A 7 -7.05 6.47 4.22
CA GLU A 7 -8.46 6.55 3.84
C GLU A 7 -8.88 7.92 3.29
N THR A 8 -8.32 9.01 3.82
CA THR A 8 -8.76 10.37 3.49
C THR A 8 -7.92 11.05 2.41
N GLN A 9 -6.65 10.68 2.26
CA GLN A 9 -5.70 11.40 1.39
C GLN A 9 -5.12 10.56 0.25
N VAL A 10 -5.24 9.23 0.29
CA VAL A 10 -4.74 8.36 -0.77
C VAL A 10 -5.84 8.09 -1.80
N LYS A 11 -5.57 8.43 -3.05
CA LYS A 11 -6.43 8.11 -4.19
C LYS A 11 -5.61 7.32 -5.22
N LYS A 12 -6.30 6.71 -6.20
CA LYS A 12 -5.62 6.01 -7.30
C LYS A 12 -4.63 6.95 -7.99
N GLY A 13 -3.35 6.54 -8.00
CA GLY A 13 -2.26 7.29 -8.62
C GLY A 13 -1.61 8.34 -7.72
N THR A 14 -1.95 8.45 -6.43
CA THR A 14 -1.16 9.23 -5.47
C THR A 14 0.22 8.59 -5.31
N GLY A 15 1.29 9.37 -5.44
CA GLY A 15 2.65 8.90 -5.18
C GLY A 15 2.89 8.79 -3.68
N LEU A 16 3.39 7.65 -3.22
CA LEU A 16 3.65 7.38 -1.81
C LEU A 16 5.04 6.79 -1.63
N THR A 17 5.68 7.16 -0.52
CA THR A 17 6.82 6.43 0.05
C THR A 17 6.35 5.82 1.36
N ILE A 18 6.61 4.53 1.56
CA ILE A 18 6.18 3.80 2.77
C ILE A 18 7.36 3.10 3.41
N GLU A 19 7.36 3.04 4.74
CA GLU A 19 8.28 2.22 5.52
C GLU A 19 7.46 1.23 6.36
N GLY A 20 7.93 -0.02 6.45
CA GLY A 20 7.23 -1.05 7.17
C GLY A 20 7.96 -2.39 7.16
N ARG A 21 7.27 -3.42 7.66
CA ARG A 21 7.78 -4.79 7.71
C ARG A 21 7.17 -5.64 6.61
N LEU A 22 8.01 -6.36 5.87
CA LEU A 22 7.55 -7.38 4.93
C LEU A 22 6.96 -8.57 5.69
N GLN A 23 5.80 -9.05 5.26
CA GLN A 23 5.13 -10.20 5.82
C GLN A 23 4.65 -11.12 4.71
N THR A 24 4.85 -12.42 4.91
CA THR A 24 4.32 -13.46 4.02
C THR A 24 3.19 -14.16 4.75
N ASN A 25 2.00 -14.15 4.15
CA ASN A 25 0.81 -14.78 4.68
C ASN A 25 0.37 -15.93 3.77
N ILE A 26 -0.13 -17.00 4.38
CA ILE A 26 -0.69 -18.15 3.68
C ILE A 26 -2.14 -18.29 4.12
N TYR A 27 -3.05 -18.34 3.16
CA TYR A 27 -4.47 -18.56 3.42
C TYR A 27 -5.04 -19.60 2.46
N ASP A 28 -6.00 -20.37 2.95
CA ASP A 28 -6.74 -21.33 2.14
C ASP A 28 -7.82 -20.60 1.35
N GLY A 29 -7.73 -20.69 0.02
CA GLY A 29 -8.78 -20.22 -0.87
C GLY A 29 -10.05 -21.04 -0.71
N THR A 30 -11.19 -20.45 -1.09
CA THR A 30 -12.50 -21.13 -1.11
C THR A 30 -12.56 -22.35 -2.04
N ASP A 31 -11.56 -22.49 -2.91
CA ASP A 31 -11.31 -23.61 -3.82
C ASP A 31 -10.37 -24.68 -3.24
N GLY A 32 -9.99 -24.57 -1.96
CA GLY A 32 -9.08 -25.48 -1.27
C GLY A 32 -7.60 -25.28 -1.64
N LYS A 33 -7.25 -24.25 -2.43
CA LYS A 33 -5.87 -23.97 -2.81
C LYS A 33 -5.22 -22.98 -1.85
N LYS A 34 -3.99 -23.27 -1.44
CA LYS A 34 -3.17 -22.34 -0.65
C LYS A 34 -2.74 -21.15 -1.50
N ARG A 35 -2.98 -19.94 -1.00
CA ARG A 35 -2.51 -18.69 -1.60
C ARG A 35 -1.46 -18.07 -0.72
N TYR A 36 -0.40 -17.59 -1.36
CA TYR A 36 0.71 -16.89 -0.72
C TYR A 36 0.57 -15.40 -1.04
N ALA A 37 0.37 -14.58 -0.01
CA ALA A 37 0.38 -13.13 -0.13
C ALA A 37 1.66 -12.59 0.50
N ILE A 38 2.27 -11.63 -0.21
CA ILE A 38 3.35 -10.82 0.32
C ILE A 38 2.76 -9.43 0.58
N GLU A 39 2.87 -8.98 1.82
CA GLU A 39 2.26 -7.74 2.30
C GLU A 39 3.29 -6.91 3.05
N ILE A 40 3.07 -5.60 3.13
CA ILE A 40 3.89 -4.70 3.93
C ILE A 40 3.01 -4.16 5.05
N VAL A 41 3.36 -4.48 6.29
CA VAL A 41 2.74 -3.88 7.48
C VAL A 41 3.39 -2.51 7.68
N VAL A 42 2.64 -1.46 7.36
CA VAL A 42 3.14 -0.08 7.29
C VAL A 42 3.31 0.51 8.69
N SER A 43 4.51 1.02 8.95
CA SER A 43 4.85 1.81 10.14
C SER A 43 4.74 3.30 9.87
N ASP A 44 5.20 3.76 8.69
CA ASP A 44 5.22 5.18 8.30
C ASP A 44 4.86 5.37 6.81
N VAL A 45 4.28 6.54 6.48
CA VAL A 45 3.79 6.91 5.15
C VAL A 45 4.11 8.38 4.89
N ILE A 46 4.73 8.64 3.74
CA ILE A 46 4.97 9.98 3.21
C ILE A 46 4.24 10.10 1.87
N ILE A 47 3.34 11.09 1.78
CA ILE A 47 2.63 11.42 0.56
C ILE A 47 3.51 12.36 -0.27
N ARG A 48 3.80 11.97 -1.52
CA ARG A 48 4.50 12.84 -2.46
C ARG A 48 3.46 13.67 -3.20
N GLU A 49 3.56 14.99 -3.07
CA GLU A 49 2.80 15.89 -3.93
C GLU A 49 3.23 15.65 -5.38
N ARG A 50 2.25 15.52 -6.28
CA ARG A 50 2.54 15.40 -7.70
C ARG A 50 3.12 16.73 -8.15
N GLU A 51 4.42 16.77 -8.45
CA GLU A 51 4.90 17.73 -9.44
C GLU A 51 4.10 17.44 -10.71
N LYS A 52 3.34 18.44 -11.19
CA LYS A 52 2.67 18.34 -12.48
C LYS A 52 3.76 17.94 -13.48
N GLN A 53 3.69 16.73 -14.00
CA GLN A 53 4.44 16.39 -15.20
C GLN A 53 3.91 17.34 -16.27
N GLU A 54 4.69 18.38 -16.58
CA GLU A 54 4.45 19.20 -17.75
C GLU A 54 4.51 18.25 -18.95
N ALA A 55 3.35 18.01 -19.54
CA ALA A 55 3.25 17.29 -20.80
C ALA A 55 3.89 18.19 -21.86
N PHE A 56 4.97 17.69 -22.45
CA PHE A 56 5.58 18.26 -23.65
C PHE A 56 4.64 18.14 -24.86
#